data_AF-M6GCR8-F1
#
_entry.id   AF-M6GCR8-F1
#
_cell.length_a   1.000
_cell.length_b   1.000
_cell.length_c   1.000
_cell.angle_alpha   90.00
_cell.angle_beta   90.00
_cell.angle_gamma   90.00
#
_symmetry.space_group_name_H-M   'P 1'
#
loop_
_entity.id
_entity.type
_entity.pdbx_description
1 polymer ?
#
loop_
_entity_poly.entity_id
_entity_poly.type
_entity_poly.pdbx_seq_one_letter_code
_entity_poly.pdbx_strand_id
1 'polypeptide(L)' 'MNFLKEKDISIYDLTVSPLTSKPYSPDSEKNPLRVEKTLVDKRNFGTISISGKRNERKLVLQIFDVYGKELWKKEILSNP' A
#
# COMPACT_ATOMS: atom_id res chain seq x y z
N MET A 1 0.89 4.14 3.02
CA MET A 1 -0.55 3.80 3.00
C MET A 1 -1.23 4.56 4.11
N ASN A 2 -2.07 5.54 3.76
CA ASN A 2 -2.78 6.34 4.75
C ASN A 2 -4.01 5.59 5.24
N PHE A 3 -4.43 5.88 6.46
CA PHE A 3 -5.64 5.31 7.06
C PHE A 3 -6.53 6.44 7.57
N LEU A 4 -7.78 6.43 7.14
CA LEU A 4 -8.83 7.31 7.62
C LEU A 4 -9.98 6.45 8.14
N LYS A 5 -10.49 6.79 9.32
CA LYS A 5 -11.70 6.19 9.87
C LYS A 5 -12.77 7.26 9.98
N GLU A 6 -13.88 7.05 9.29
CA GLU A 6 -15.04 7.94 9.34
C GLU A 6 -16.26 7.12 9.76
N LYS A 7 -16.73 7.34 11.00
CA LYS A 7 -17.79 6.53 11.63
C LYS A 7 -17.45 5.03 11.55
N ASP A 8 -18.27 4.27 10.82
CA ASP A 8 -18.14 2.82 10.63
C ASP A 8 -17.39 2.45 9.33
N ILE A 9 -16.88 3.44 8.59
CA ILE A 9 -16.14 3.24 7.34
C ILE A 9 -14.64 3.38 7.60
N SER A 10 -13.90 2.36 7.17
CA SER A 10 -12.43 2.36 7.17
C SER A 10 -11.92 2.56 5.74
N ILE A 11 -11.17 3.62 5.50
CA ILE A 11 -10.60 3.95 4.19
C ILE A 11 -9.08 3.79 4.28
N TYR A 12 -8.56 2.94 3.41
CA TYR A 12 -7.12 2.75 3.22
C TYR A 12 -6.72 3.31 1.86
N ASP A 13 -5.84 4.30 1.87
CA ASP A 13 -5.31 4.91 0.66
C ASP A 13 -3.92 4.33 0.35
N LEU A 14 -3.86 3.61 -0.76
CA LEU A 14 -2.65 2.98 -1.28
C LEU A 14 -2.19 3.71 -2.55
N THR A 15 -1.04 4.36 -2.44
CA THR A 15 -0.32 4.93 -3.58
C THR A 15 0.67 3.92 -4.14
N VAL A 16 0.70 3.76 -5.47
CA VAL A 16 1.64 2.90 -6.20
C VAL A 16 2.27 3.73 -7.31
N SER A 17 3.59 3.65 -7.45
CA SER A 17 4.34 4.42 -8.46
C SER A 17 4.35 3.68 -9.81
N PRO A 18 4.80 4.31 -10.91
CA PRO A 18 4.62 3.72 -12.22
C PRO A 18 5.47 2.47 -12.45
N LEU A 19 4.92 1.53 -13.23
CA LEU A 19 5.62 0.33 -13.66
C LEU A 19 6.59 0.62 -14.83
N THR A 20 6.23 1.51 -15.75
CA THR A 20 6.95 1.71 -17.03
C THR A 20 7.61 3.09 -17.19
N SER A 21 7.02 4.17 -16.66
CA SER A 21 7.65 5.50 -16.71
C SER A 21 8.78 5.63 -15.67
N LYS A 22 9.48 6.78 -15.67
CA LYS A 22 10.57 7.02 -14.71
C LYS A 22 9.98 7.25 -13.30
N PRO A 23 10.54 6.61 -12.25
CA PRO A 23 10.16 6.92 -10.88
C PRO A 23 10.73 8.29 -10.46
N TYR A 24 10.14 8.90 -9.44
CA TYR A 24 10.60 10.16 -8.87
C TYR A 24 11.00 9.95 -7.41
N SER A 25 12.19 10.42 -7.04
CA SER A 25 12.66 10.47 -5.65
C SER A 25 12.29 11.82 -5.05
N PRO A 26 11.52 11.85 -3.95
CA PRO A 26 10.99 13.09 -3.39
C PRO A 26 11.99 13.82 -2.47
N ASP A 27 13.28 13.84 -2.81
CA ASP A 27 14.35 14.39 -1.96
C ASP A 27 14.14 15.89 -1.64
N SER A 28 13.44 16.60 -2.52
CA SER A 28 13.08 18.01 -2.38
C SER A 28 11.65 18.25 -1.86
N GLU A 29 10.79 17.22 -1.88
CA GLU A 29 9.36 17.36 -1.54
C GLU A 29 9.06 16.78 -0.16
N LYS A 30 8.92 17.69 0.81
CA LYS A 30 8.53 17.35 2.18
C LYS A 30 7.04 17.04 2.23
N ASN A 31 6.70 15.78 2.48
CA ASN A 31 5.32 15.35 2.73
C ASN A 31 5.18 14.88 4.20
N PRO A 32 4.61 15.69 5.10
CA PRO A 32 4.44 15.33 6.51
C PRO A 32 3.42 14.20 6.74
N LEU A 33 2.57 13.92 5.75
CA LEU A 33 1.58 12.83 5.81
C LEU A 33 2.15 11.50 5.29
N ARG A 34 3.41 11.47 4.85
CA ARG A 34 4.04 10.24 4.33
C ARG A 34 4.20 9.23 5.45
N VAL A 35 3.56 8.07 5.28
CA VAL A 35 3.73 6.94 6.20
C VAL A 35 5.12 6.34 6.04
N GLU A 36 5.84 6.24 7.16
CA GLU A 36 7.19 5.67 7.22
C GLU A 36 7.25 4.27 6.59
N LYS A 37 8.39 3.97 5.94
CA LYS A 37 8.66 2.67 5.29
C LYS A 37 7.71 2.27 4.16
N THR A 38 6.88 3.19 3.66
CA THR A 38 6.00 2.93 2.51
C THR A 38 6.43 3.61 1.21
N LEU A 39 7.44 4.49 1.26
CA LEU A 39 8.02 5.12 0.08
C LEU A 39 8.79 4.08 -0.75
N VAL A 40 8.48 4.04 -2.05
CA VAL A 40 9.22 3.27 -3.05
C VAL A 40 9.59 4.22 -4.17
N ASP A 41 10.88 4.48 -4.32
CA ASP A 41 11.49 5.42 -5.27
C ASP A 41 12.00 4.73 -6.55
N LYS A 42 11.51 3.52 -6.81
CA LYS A 42 11.79 2.72 -8.01
C LYS A 42 10.51 2.26 -8.67
N ARG A 43 10.61 1.82 -9.93
CA ARG A 43 9.48 1.19 -10.64
C ARG A 43 8.94 0.02 -9.83
N ASN A 44 7.63 0.01 -9.64
CA ASN A 44 6.95 -0.97 -8.81
C ASN A 44 5.54 -1.25 -9.34
N PHE A 45 4.94 -2.32 -8.82
CA PHE A 45 3.51 -2.59 -8.97
C PHE A 45 2.95 -3.09 -7.63
N GLY A 46 1.66 -2.91 -7.44
CA GLY A 46 0.95 -3.35 -6.24
C GLY A 46 -0.06 -4.44 -6.53
N THR A 47 -0.28 -5.31 -5.54
CA THR A 47 -1.38 -6.29 -5.57
C THR A 47 -2.25 -6.14 -4.33
N ILE A 48 -3.53 -6.51 -4.51
CA ILE A 48 -4.54 -6.53 -3.46
C ILE A 48 -5.16 -7.93 -3.47
N SER A 49 -5.09 -8.63 -2.35
CA SER A 49 -5.67 -9.96 -2.19
C SER A 49 -6.63 -9.99 -1.01
N ILE A 50 -7.84 -10.50 -1.22
CA ILE A 50 -8.86 -10.69 -0.18
C ILE A 50 -9.12 -12.19 -0.07
N SER A 51 -9.04 -12.72 1.14
CA SER A 51 -9.25 -14.15 1.42
C SER A 51 -9.97 -14.35 2.74
N GLY A 52 -10.43 -15.58 3.01
CA GLY A 52 -11.10 -15.95 4.26
C GLY A 52 -12.63 -16.00 4.16
N LYS A 53 -13.25 -16.56 5.20
CA LYS A 53 -14.71 -16.69 5.31
C LYS A 53 -15.34 -15.35 5.71
N ARG A 54 -16.68 -15.26 5.61
CA ARG A 54 -17.44 -14.12 6.12
C ARG A 54 -17.07 -13.89 7.61
N ASN A 55 -16.81 -12.63 7.97
CA ASN A 55 -16.35 -12.16 9.29
C ASN A 55 -14.91 -12.55 9.70
N GLU A 56 -14.19 -13.30 8.85
CA GLU A 56 -12.79 -13.71 9.06
C GLU A 56 -11.93 -13.33 7.84
N ARG A 57 -12.33 -12.26 7.14
CA ARG A 57 -11.62 -11.84 5.93
C ARG A 57 -10.27 -11.23 6.29
N LYS A 58 -9.29 -11.50 5.44
CA LYS A 58 -7.96 -10.90 5.47
C LYS A 58 -7.71 -10.20 4.15
N LEU A 59 -7.39 -8.92 4.23
CA LEU A 59 -6.90 -8.09 3.15
C LEU A 59 -5.37 -8.05 3.21
N VAL A 60 -4.71 -8.36 2.10
CA VAL A 60 -3.26 -8.29 1.95
C VAL A 60 -2.95 -7.32 0.82
N LEU A 61 -2.15 -6.31 1.15
CA LEU A 61 -1.62 -5.31 0.24
C LEU A 61 -0.13 -5.52 0.12
N GLN A 62 0.39 -5.62 -1.10
CA GLN A 62 1.81 -5.86 -1.35
C GLN A 62 2.30 -4.95 -2.46
N ILE A 63 3.53 -4.48 -2.34
CA ILE A 63 4.25 -3.78 -3.41
C ILE A 63 5.48 -4.59 -3.79
N PHE A 64 5.70 -4.75 -5.09
CA PHE A 64 6.81 -5.48 -5.66
C PHE A 64 7.64 -4.58 -6.56
N ASP A 65 8.93 -4.86 -6.72
CA ASP A 65 9.69 -4.30 -7.84
C ASP A 65 9.36 -4.99 -9.16
N VAL A 66 9.94 -4.49 -10.26
CA VAL A 66 9.71 -4.99 -11.62
C VAL A 66 10.10 -6.45 -11.84
N TYR A 67 10.88 -7.05 -10.92
CA TYR A 67 11.29 -8.45 -10.99
C TYR A 67 10.41 -9.36 -10.13
N GLY A 68 9.39 -8.80 -9.47
CA GLY A 68 8.49 -9.53 -8.58
C GLY A 68 9.04 -9.74 -7.17
N LYS A 69 10.11 -9.04 -6.77
CA LYS A 69 10.59 -9.07 -5.38
C LYS A 69 9.71 -8.18 -4.51
N GLU A 70 9.17 -8.73 -3.42
CA GLU A 70 8.39 -7.97 -2.44
C GLU A 70 9.24 -6.88 -1.79
N LEU A 71 8.71 -5.66 -1.78
CA LEU A 71 9.33 -4.48 -1.15
C LEU A 71 8.72 -4.20 0.20
N TRP A 72 7.40 -4.31 0.30
CA TRP A 72 6.69 -4.27 1.57
C TRP A 72 5.31 -4.93 1.45
N LYS A 73 4.80 -5.33 2.61
CA LYS A 73 3.48 -5.95 2.78
C LYS A 73 2.74 -5.33 3.95
N LYS A 74 1.42 -5.19 3.81
CA LYS A 74 0.50 -4.83 4.88
C LYS A 74 -0.66 -5.80 4.92
N GLU A 75 -0.96 -6.30 6.11
CA GLU A 75 -2.12 -7.14 6.36
C GLU A 75 -3.14 -6.36 7.20
N ILE A 76 -4.40 -6.49 6.83
CA ILE A 76 -5.54 -5.90 7.52
C ILE A 76 -6.55 -7.03 7.75
N LEU A 77 -6.87 -7.27 9.02
CA LEU A 77 -7.85 -8.26 9.42
C LEU A 77 -9.24 -7.62 9.48
N SER A 78 -10.26 -8.39 9.13
CA SER A 78 -11.64 -8.05 9.42
C SER A 78 -11.77 -7.81 10.92
N ASN A 79 -12.20 -6.61 11.31
CA ASN A 79 -12.75 -6.39 12.64
C ASN A 79 -14.25 -6.69 12.55
N PRO A 80 -14.74 -7.78 13.19
CA PRO A 80 -16.15 -8.08 13.24
C PRO A 80 -16.95 -7.06 14.07
#